data_AF-A0A7Z6XZV7-F1
#
_entry.id   AF-A0A7Z6XZV7-F1
#
_cell.length_a   1.000
_cell.length_b   1.000
_cell.length_c   1.000
_cell.angle_alpha   90.00
_cell.angle_beta   90.00
_cell.angle_gamma   90.00
#
_symmetry.space_group_name_H-M   'P 1'
#
loop_
_entity.id
_entity.type
_entity.pdbx_description
1 polymer ?
#
loop_
_entity_poly.entity_id
_entity_poly.type
_entity_poly.pdbx_seq_one_letter_code
_entity_poly.pdbx_strand_id
1 'polypeptide(L)'
;MSAGWIDERDCLNYTDTELTEALKKKGILNTEGWPRLSVKSGSTFDVTWRYEATHVTRGYRWFITKDGWDESTRLTRNHFQEKPFDEKISLLQPFDKHRDELEPAVIDSAVLPEGKKGHHCILLLWIVAESPMAFYQAFDVDFGE
;
A
#
# COMPACT_ATOMS: atom_id res chain seq x y z
N MET A 1 9.33 10.05 0.41
CA MET A 1 9.29 11.33 1.16
C MET A 1 7.89 11.56 1.72
N SER A 2 7.74 11.68 3.04
CA SER A 2 6.50 12.01 3.74
C SER A 2 6.60 13.45 4.29
N ALA A 3 6.00 14.42 3.60
CA ALA A 3 5.79 15.77 4.14
C ALA A 3 4.61 16.45 3.42
N GLY A 4 3.43 16.46 4.06
CA GLY A 4 2.16 17.09 3.64
C GLY A 4 2.28 18.57 3.28
N TRP A 5 2.15 18.93 2.01
CA TRP A 5 1.76 20.27 1.54
C TRP A 5 0.51 20.08 0.68
N ILE A 6 -0.52 20.83 1.04
CA ILE A 6 -1.90 20.73 0.54
C ILE A 6 -1.91 21.24 -0.91
N ASP A 7 -2.64 20.56 -1.79
CA ASP A 7 -2.95 20.84 -3.21
C ASP A 7 -2.41 19.77 -4.20
N GLU A 8 -1.10 19.45 -4.25
CA GLU A 8 -0.59 18.61 -5.35
C GLU A 8 -0.78 17.09 -5.21
N ARG A 9 -1.08 16.57 -4.00
CA ARG A 9 -1.24 15.13 -3.75
C ARG A 9 -2.68 14.65 -3.72
N ASP A 10 -3.65 15.53 -3.93
CA ASP A 10 -5.05 15.11 -4.02
C ASP A 10 -5.23 14.02 -5.09
N CYS A 11 -4.42 14.13 -6.15
CA CYS A 11 -4.35 13.16 -7.23
C CYS A 11 -3.91 11.74 -6.82
N LEU A 12 -3.24 11.55 -5.67
CA LEU A 12 -2.84 10.22 -5.19
C LEU A 12 -4.02 9.40 -4.64
N ASN A 13 -5.18 10.02 -4.45
CA ASN A 13 -6.40 9.36 -3.99
C ASN A 13 -7.59 9.62 -4.91
N TYR A 14 -7.32 9.94 -6.18
CA TYR A 14 -8.37 10.04 -7.20
C TYR A 14 -9.05 8.70 -7.40
N THR A 15 -10.36 8.73 -7.64
CA THR A 15 -11.05 7.59 -8.27
C THR A 15 -10.57 7.40 -9.70
N ASP A 16 -10.88 6.25 -10.31
CA ASP A 16 -10.54 6.01 -11.71
C ASP A 16 -11.14 7.07 -12.64
N THR A 17 -12.36 7.53 -12.34
CA THR A 17 -13.02 8.59 -13.11
C THR A 17 -12.27 9.92 -12.96
N GLU A 18 -11.93 10.31 -11.74
CA GLU A 18 -11.19 11.54 -11.47
C GLU A 18 -9.81 11.52 -12.13
N LEU A 19 -9.10 10.39 -12.07
CA LEU A 19 -7.80 10.22 -12.72
C LEU A 19 -7.92 10.30 -14.24
N THR A 20 -8.85 9.57 -14.84
CA THR A 20 -9.09 9.61 -16.29
C THR A 20 -9.43 11.03 -16.75
N GLU A 21 -10.29 11.75 -16.03
CA GLU A 21 -10.62 13.14 -16.36
C GLU A 21 -9.41 14.08 -16.22
N ALA A 22 -8.63 13.93 -15.15
CA ALA A 22 -7.42 14.73 -14.93
C ALA A 22 -6.36 14.50 -16.01
N LEU A 23 -6.20 13.25 -16.46
CA LEU A 23 -5.27 12.88 -17.54
C LEU A 23 -5.76 13.38 -18.91
N LYS A 24 -7.06 13.29 -19.19
CA LYS A 24 -7.66 13.87 -20.42
C LYS A 24 -7.40 15.36 -20.51
N LYS A 25 -7.55 16.11 -19.41
CA LYS A 25 -7.23 17.55 -19.35
C LYS A 25 -5.75 17.85 -19.65
N LYS A 26 -4.85 16.90 -19.41
CA LYS A 26 -3.42 16.97 -19.74
C LYS A 26 -3.08 16.45 -21.14
N GLY A 27 -4.08 16.08 -21.95
CA GLY A 27 -3.88 15.54 -23.30
C GLY A 27 -3.47 14.06 -23.33
N ILE A 28 -3.51 13.37 -22.20
CA ILE A 28 -3.26 11.92 -22.11
C ILE A 28 -4.60 11.22 -22.34
N LEU A 29 -4.68 10.45 -23.42
CA LEU A 29 -5.89 9.73 -23.84
C LEU A 29 -5.71 8.22 -23.63
N ASN A 30 -6.81 7.49 -23.52
CA ASN A 30 -6.85 6.02 -23.37
C ASN A 30 -6.36 5.48 -22.01
N THR A 31 -6.52 6.24 -20.92
CA THR A 31 -6.31 5.73 -19.57
C THR A 31 -7.67 5.44 -18.91
N GLU A 32 -7.85 4.21 -18.42
CA GLU A 32 -9.04 3.73 -17.72
C GLU A 32 -8.73 3.58 -16.23
N GLY A 33 -8.46 4.72 -15.57
CA GLY A 33 -8.14 4.73 -14.14
C GLY A 33 -6.70 4.32 -13.80
N TRP A 34 -6.51 3.85 -12.57
CA TRP A 34 -5.22 3.43 -12.06
C TRP A 34 -4.75 2.12 -12.74
N PRO A 35 -3.46 1.97 -13.05
CA PRO A 35 -2.93 0.71 -13.55
C PRO A 35 -3.02 -0.37 -12.46
N ARG A 36 -3.69 -1.48 -12.78
CA ARG A 36 -3.88 -2.60 -11.85
C ARG A 36 -2.92 -3.74 -12.15
N LEU A 37 -2.36 -4.33 -11.10
CA LEU A 37 -1.57 -5.56 -11.20
C LEU A 37 -2.52 -6.78 -11.18
N SER A 38 -2.46 -7.62 -12.21
CA SER A 38 -3.22 -8.89 -12.20
C SER A 38 -2.59 -9.86 -11.20
N VAL A 39 -3.39 -10.32 -10.23
CA VAL A 39 -2.96 -11.21 -9.15
C VAL A 39 -3.94 -12.37 -9.00
N LYS A 40 -3.58 -13.38 -8.19
CA LYS A 40 -4.47 -14.49 -7.84
C LYS A 40 -4.71 -14.53 -6.34
N SER A 41 -5.93 -14.84 -5.94
CA SER A 41 -6.25 -15.15 -4.54
C SER A 41 -5.33 -16.27 -4.03
N GLY A 42 -4.84 -16.13 -2.80
CA GLY A 42 -3.91 -17.08 -2.18
C GLY A 42 -2.47 -17.05 -2.73
N SER A 43 -2.18 -16.25 -3.76
CA SER A 43 -0.80 -16.12 -4.27
C SER A 43 0.06 -15.22 -3.38
N THR A 44 1.38 -15.45 -3.41
CA THR A 44 2.35 -14.56 -2.77
C THR A 44 2.51 -13.28 -3.59
N PHE A 45 2.44 -12.13 -2.92
CA PHE A 45 2.72 -10.81 -3.49
C PHE A 45 4.04 -10.27 -2.92
N ASP A 46 5.01 -10.04 -3.79
CA ASP A 46 6.36 -9.60 -3.42
C ASP A 46 6.55 -8.09 -3.70
N VAL A 47 7.10 -7.37 -2.71
CA VAL A 47 7.50 -5.97 -2.85
C VAL A 47 9.01 -5.86 -2.62
N THR A 48 9.72 -5.51 -3.68
CA THR A 48 11.14 -5.16 -3.61
C THR A 48 11.29 -3.69 -3.28
N TRP A 49 11.88 -3.39 -2.12
CA TRP A 49 12.09 -2.04 -1.66
C TRP A 49 13.42 -1.46 -2.15
N ARG A 50 13.37 -0.19 -2.56
CA ARG A 50 14.57 0.62 -2.77
C ARG A 50 14.59 1.74 -1.74
N TYR A 51 15.54 1.68 -0.82
CA TYR A 51 15.69 2.64 0.25
C TYR A 51 16.68 3.74 -0.13
N GLU A 52 16.21 4.98 -0.17
CA GLU A 52 17.09 6.16 -0.32
C GLU A 52 17.72 6.55 1.02
N ALA A 53 17.06 6.22 2.13
CA ALA A 53 17.57 6.32 3.49
C ALA A 53 17.08 5.11 4.30
N THR A 54 18.01 4.42 4.94
CA THR A 54 17.72 3.26 5.78
C THR A 54 17.27 3.73 7.17
N HIS A 55 16.11 3.26 7.62
CA HIS A 55 15.57 3.50 8.96
C HIS A 55 15.52 2.21 9.76
N VAL A 56 15.65 2.30 11.09
CA VAL A 56 15.44 1.16 11.98
C VAL A 56 13.99 0.72 11.85
N THR A 57 13.76 -0.55 11.50
CA THR A 57 12.44 -1.05 11.11
C THR A 57 11.78 -1.78 12.26
N ARG A 58 10.61 -1.31 12.67
CA ARG A 58 9.75 -2.06 13.60
C ARG A 58 9.10 -3.24 12.90
N GLY A 59 8.74 -3.06 11.63
CA GLY A 59 8.13 -4.11 10.83
C GLY A 59 7.18 -3.59 9.77
N TYR A 60 6.33 -4.49 9.28
CA TYR A 60 5.41 -4.23 8.17
C TYR A 60 3.98 -4.65 8.50
N ARG A 61 3.01 -3.92 7.95
CA ARG A 61 1.58 -4.26 8.01
C ARG A 61 0.94 -4.15 6.64
N TRP A 62 0.14 -5.16 6.31
CA TRP A 62 -0.55 -5.25 5.03
C TRP A 62 -2.06 -5.22 5.25
N PHE A 63 -2.72 -4.25 4.60
CA PHE A 63 -4.17 -4.13 4.59
C PHE A 63 -4.68 -4.28 3.16
N ILE A 64 -5.92 -4.72 3.01
CA ILE A 64 -6.61 -4.79 1.73
C ILE A 64 -8.04 -4.29 1.89
N THR A 65 -8.61 -3.76 0.81
CA THR A 65 -10.01 -3.36 0.80
C THR A 65 -10.95 -4.55 1.06
N LYS A 66 -12.11 -4.25 1.65
CA LYS A 66 -13.22 -5.19 1.88
C LYS A 66 -13.80 -5.65 0.54
N ASP A 67 -14.45 -6.80 0.54
CA ASP A 67 -15.18 -7.27 -0.65
C ASP A 67 -16.36 -6.33 -0.90
N GLY A 68 -16.56 -5.94 -2.16
CA GLY A 68 -17.59 -4.97 -2.54
C GLY A 68 -17.37 -3.57 -2.00
N TRP A 69 -16.13 -3.15 -1.75
CA TRP A 69 -15.82 -1.75 -1.42
C TRP A 69 -16.25 -0.81 -2.56
N ASP A 70 -16.65 0.41 -2.22
CA ASP A 70 -17.18 1.37 -3.20
C ASP A 70 -16.04 2.08 -3.95
N GLU A 71 -15.70 1.54 -5.12
CA GLU A 71 -14.67 2.05 -6.04
C GLU A 71 -15.02 3.42 -6.64
N SER A 72 -16.29 3.84 -6.58
CA SER A 72 -16.73 5.14 -7.09
C SER A 72 -16.39 6.30 -6.16
N THR A 73 -15.85 5.99 -4.98
CA THR A 73 -15.47 6.97 -3.96
C THR A 73 -13.98 6.91 -3.66
N ARG A 74 -13.42 8.06 -3.28
CA ARG A 74 -12.01 8.15 -2.90
C ARG A 74 -11.71 7.24 -1.72
N LEU A 75 -10.52 6.64 -1.72
CA LEU A 75 -10.15 5.62 -0.75
C LEU A 75 -10.15 6.21 0.67
N THR A 76 -10.85 5.52 1.58
CA THR A 76 -10.88 5.87 3.01
C THR A 76 -10.50 4.66 3.85
N ARG A 77 -10.16 4.89 5.12
CA ARG A 77 -9.88 3.81 6.08
C ARG A 77 -11.05 2.81 6.18
N ASN A 78 -12.30 3.26 5.99
CA ASN A 78 -13.47 2.40 6.08
C ASN A 78 -13.58 1.39 4.93
N HIS A 79 -12.89 1.62 3.81
CA HIS A 79 -12.84 0.66 2.69
C HIS A 79 -11.93 -0.52 3.01
N PHE A 80 -10.97 -0.37 3.93
CA PHE A 80 -10.05 -1.44 4.33
C PHE A 80 -10.64 -2.35 5.38
N GLN A 81 -10.22 -3.62 5.35
CA GLN A 81 -10.41 -4.52 6.48
C GLN A 81 -9.77 -3.91 7.74
N GLU A 82 -10.45 -4.03 8.89
CA GLU A 82 -9.99 -3.38 10.13
C GLU A 82 -8.66 -3.95 10.63
N LYS A 83 -8.45 -5.24 10.41
CA LYS A 83 -7.22 -5.95 10.75
C LYS A 83 -6.34 -6.09 9.51
N PRO A 84 -5.01 -6.00 9.67
CA PRO A 84 -4.13 -6.37 8.58
C PRO A 84 -4.31 -7.86 8.27
N PHE A 85 -4.15 -8.22 7.00
CA PHE A 85 -4.16 -9.63 6.59
C PHE A 85 -2.79 -10.29 6.77
N ASP A 86 -1.72 -9.48 6.81
CA ASP A 86 -0.35 -9.91 7.15
C ASP A 86 0.31 -8.83 8.03
N GLU A 87 1.02 -9.27 9.06
CA GLU A 87 1.76 -8.41 9.97
C GLU A 87 3.07 -9.10 10.40
N LYS A 88 4.18 -8.38 10.24
CA LYS A 88 5.50 -8.81 10.70
C LYS A 88 6.09 -7.70 11.57
N ILE A 89 5.92 -7.79 12.88
CA ILE A 89 6.36 -6.76 13.84
C ILE A 89 7.39 -7.36 14.78
N SER A 90 8.59 -6.77 14.79
CA SER A 90 9.64 -7.14 15.73
C SER A 90 9.30 -6.68 17.14
N LEU A 91 9.51 -7.57 18.11
CA LEU A 91 9.35 -7.31 19.54
C LEU A 91 10.63 -6.78 20.20
N LEU A 92 11.74 -6.64 19.46
CA LEU A 92 13.03 -6.24 20.01
C LEU A 92 12.98 -4.81 20.58
N GLN A 93 13.42 -4.66 21.82
CA GLN A 93 13.45 -3.41 22.55
C GLN A 93 14.62 -3.41 23.57
N PRO A 94 15.24 -2.25 23.84
CA PRO A 94 15.06 -0.99 23.13
C PRO A 94 15.68 -1.04 21.73
N PHE A 95 15.12 -0.29 20.77
CA PHE A 95 15.52 -0.40 19.36
C PHE A 95 17.00 -0.07 19.11
N ASP A 96 17.59 0.78 19.93
CA ASP A 96 18.97 1.26 19.81
C ASP A 96 20.01 0.17 20.09
N LYS A 97 19.65 -0.86 20.85
CA LYS A 97 20.49 -2.04 21.12
C LYS A 97 20.37 -3.15 20.07
N HIS A 98 19.44 -3.02 19.13
CA HIS A 98 19.09 -4.04 18.14
C HIS A 98 19.11 -3.51 16.71
N ARG A 99 19.88 -2.46 16.42
CA ARG A 99 19.85 -1.78 15.11
C ARG A 99 20.13 -2.72 13.94
N ASP A 100 21.13 -3.60 14.08
CA ASP A 100 21.51 -4.56 13.03
C ASP A 100 20.43 -5.63 12.80
N GLU A 101 19.70 -6.02 13.85
CA GLU A 101 18.59 -6.99 13.76
C GLU A 101 17.29 -6.36 13.23
N LEU A 102 17.22 -5.02 13.25
CA LEU A 102 16.07 -4.23 12.82
C LEU A 102 16.34 -3.53 11.48
N GLU A 103 17.22 -4.10 10.65
CA GLU A 103 17.39 -3.66 9.27
C GLU A 103 16.11 -3.89 8.45
N PRO A 104 15.75 -2.98 7.54
CA PRO A 104 14.58 -3.16 6.68
C PRO A 104 14.79 -4.32 5.70
N ALA A 105 13.70 -5.02 5.38
CA ALA A 105 13.71 -6.08 4.39
C ALA A 105 13.94 -5.51 2.98
N VAL A 106 14.83 -6.14 2.20
CA VAL A 106 15.00 -5.81 0.77
C VAL A 106 13.80 -6.27 -0.05
N ILE A 107 13.26 -7.44 0.28
CA ILE A 107 12.01 -7.97 -0.27
C ILE A 107 11.09 -8.26 0.92
N ASP A 108 9.90 -7.67 0.91
CA ASP A 108 8.81 -8.03 1.82
C ASP A 108 7.66 -8.64 1.03
N SER A 109 7.09 -9.72 1.55
CA SER A 109 6.10 -10.54 0.85
C SER A 109 4.93 -10.87 1.74
N ALA A 110 3.72 -10.93 1.19
CA ALA A 110 2.55 -11.40 1.91
C ALA A 110 1.72 -12.36 1.05
N VAL A 111 1.04 -13.32 1.67
CA VAL A 111 0.07 -14.17 0.96
C VAL A 111 -1.24 -13.40 0.86
N LEU A 112 -1.71 -13.18 -0.38
CA LEU A 112 -2.97 -12.47 -0.61
C LEU A 112 -4.15 -13.25 -0.04
N PRO A 113 -5.15 -12.59 0.57
CA PRO A 113 -6.31 -13.29 1.11
C PRO A 113 -7.04 -14.12 0.07
N GLU A 114 -7.55 -15.27 0.50
CA GLU A 114 -8.36 -16.13 -0.34
C GLU A 114 -9.73 -15.50 -0.65
N GLY A 115 -10.29 -15.86 -1.80
CA GLY A 115 -11.66 -15.48 -2.19
C GLY A 115 -11.84 -14.04 -2.66
N LYS A 116 -10.78 -13.24 -2.77
CA LYS A 116 -10.80 -11.91 -3.39
C LYS A 116 -11.09 -12.00 -4.89
N LYS A 117 -11.81 -11.01 -5.41
CA LYS A 117 -12.27 -10.93 -6.81
C LYS A 117 -12.30 -9.47 -7.26
N GLY A 118 -12.03 -9.23 -8.53
CA GLY A 118 -12.03 -7.90 -9.12
C GLY A 118 -10.99 -6.97 -8.50
N HIS A 119 -11.28 -5.68 -8.54
CA HIS A 119 -10.36 -4.63 -8.13
C HIS A 119 -10.31 -4.46 -6.60
N HIS A 120 -9.09 -4.43 -6.07
CA HIS A 120 -8.81 -4.11 -4.68
C HIS A 120 -7.58 -3.21 -4.58
N CYS A 121 -7.51 -2.43 -3.50
CA CYS A 121 -6.28 -1.71 -3.14
C CYS A 121 -5.61 -2.42 -1.97
N ILE A 122 -4.31 -2.69 -2.10
CA ILE A 122 -3.44 -3.15 -1.01
C ILE A 122 -2.71 -1.94 -0.44
N LEU A 123 -2.69 -1.82 0.89
CA LEU A 123 -1.95 -0.80 1.61
C LEU A 123 -0.87 -1.46 2.48
N LEU A 124 0.38 -1.20 2.14
CA LEU A 124 1.57 -1.68 2.84
C LEU A 124 2.20 -0.55 3.66
N LEU A 125 2.34 -0.78 4.96
CA LEU A 125 3.02 0.12 5.89
C LEU A 125 4.40 -0.43 6.22
N TRP A 126 5.44 0.37 6.04
CA TRP A 126 6.76 0.17 6.63
C TRP A 126 6.88 1.04 7.88
N ILE A 127 6.92 0.41 9.06
CA ILE A 127 6.86 1.08 10.37
C ILE A 127 8.27 1.30 10.90
N VAL A 128 8.58 2.55 11.25
CA VAL A 128 9.88 2.95 11.77
C VAL A 128 9.93 2.70 13.27
N ALA A 129 10.97 2.03 13.79
CA ALA A 129 11.11 1.71 15.21
C ALA A 129 11.51 2.91 16.07
N GLU A 130 12.25 3.86 15.50
CA GLU A 130 12.80 5.03 16.19
C GLU A 130 11.89 6.27 16.13
N SER A 131 10.68 6.15 15.54
CA SER A 131 9.72 7.26 15.43
C SER A 131 8.28 6.73 15.39
N PRO A 132 7.25 7.58 15.61
CA PRO A 132 5.85 7.18 15.46
C PRO A 132 5.38 7.11 13.98
N MET A 133 6.30 7.22 13.02
CA MET A 133 5.98 7.33 11.59
C MET A 133 5.99 5.97 10.88
N ALA A 134 5.31 5.91 9.74
CA ALA A 134 5.40 4.83 8.77
C ALA A 134 5.49 5.39 7.34
N PHE A 135 6.13 4.65 6.44
CA PHE A 135 6.03 4.86 5.00
C PHE A 135 4.89 4.00 4.46
N TYR A 136 4.11 4.55 3.53
CA TYR A 136 2.93 3.89 2.98
C TYR A 136 3.15 3.64 1.49
N GLN A 137 2.83 2.43 1.03
CA GLN A 137 2.73 2.08 -0.39
C GLN A 137 1.34 1.53 -0.65
N ALA A 138 0.73 2.01 -1.73
CA ALA A 138 -0.56 1.53 -2.20
C ALA A 138 -0.39 0.82 -3.55
N PHE A 139 -1.10 -0.29 -3.73
CA PHE A 139 -1.10 -1.05 -4.97
C PHE A 139 -2.53 -1.33 -5.39
N ASP A 140 -2.90 -0.90 -6.60
CA ASP A 140 -4.12 -1.34 -7.24
C ASP A 140 -3.90 -2.72 -7.86
N VAL A 141 -4.73 -3.68 -7.48
CA VAL A 141 -4.64 -5.07 -7.92
C VAL A 141 -5.98 -5.56 -8.44
N ASP A 142 -5.94 -6.47 -9.42
CA ASP A 142 -7.12 -7.11 -9.96
C ASP A 142 -6.99 -8.63 -9.80
N PHE A 143 -7.93 -9.22 -9.06
CA PHE A 143 -7.99 -10.65 -8.79
C PHE A 143 -8.71 -11.45 -9.89
N GLY A 144 -9.27 -10.79 -10.90
CA GLY A 144 -10.12 -11.42 -11.92
C GLY A 144 -11.47 -11.86 -11.36
N GLU A 145 -12.16 -12.74 -12.08
CA GLU A 145 -13.50 -13.26 -11.71
C GLU A 145 -13.52 -14.25 -10.55
#